data_AF-A0A1B7WKJ6-F1
#
_entry.id   AF-A0A1B7WKJ6-F1
#
_cell.length_a   1.000
_cell.length_b   1.000
_cell.length_c   1.000
_cell.angle_alpha   90.00
_cell.angle_beta   90.00
_cell.angle_gamma   90.00
#
_symmetry.space_group_name_H-M   'P 1'
#
loop_
_entity.id
_entity.type
_entity.pdbx_description
1 polymer ?
#
loop_
_entity_poly.entity_id
_entity_poly.type
_entity_poly.pdbx_seq_one_letter_code
_entity_poly.pdbx_strand_id
1 'polypeptide(L)'
;MTLAYIVLEGNRDQEIIQKLLPKHLLQDVKFVVGNGQYEVRSLASSLLATRNTPVILILDADTYNESQIFEKRDLVNYLLRRAAAKTPFQVSLAIPEIEIIFLQN
;
A
#
# COMPACT_ATOMS: atom_id res chain seq x y z
N MET A 1 15.53 -1.96 13.06
CA MET A 1 14.61 -3.12 13.21
C MET A 1 13.38 -2.78 12.40
N THR A 2 12.86 -3.64 11.51
CA THR A 2 11.71 -3.20 10.69
C THR A 2 10.48 -3.00 11.55
N LEU A 3 9.99 -1.76 11.62
CA LEU A 3 8.80 -1.35 12.39
C LEU A 3 7.53 -1.40 11.55
N ALA A 4 7.64 -1.27 10.22
CA ALA A 4 6.51 -1.40 9.31
C ALA A 4 6.97 -1.80 7.90
N TYR A 5 6.04 -2.38 7.13
CA TYR A 5 6.20 -2.60 5.70
C TYR A 5 5.31 -1.64 4.91
N ILE A 6 5.84 -1.12 3.80
CA ILE A 6 5.03 -0.45 2.77
C ILE A 6 5.05 -1.35 1.53
N VAL A 7 3.89 -1.76 1.07
CA VAL A 7 3.72 -2.64 -0.08
C VAL A 7 3.14 -1.85 -1.25
N LEU A 8 3.79 -1.90 -2.42
CA LEU A 8 3.53 -1.06 -3.60
C LEU A 8 3.50 -1.90 -4.89
N GLU A 9 2.79 -1.42 -5.91
CA GLU A 9 2.61 -2.11 -7.20
C GLU A 9 3.83 -2.06 -8.11
N GLY A 10 4.66 -1.02 -7.98
CA GLY A 10 5.84 -0.85 -8.82
C GLY A 10 7.01 -0.11 -8.16
N ASN A 11 8.17 -0.21 -8.81
CA ASN A 11 9.38 0.47 -8.36
C ASN A 11 9.26 2.00 -8.45
N ARG A 12 8.44 2.48 -9.39
CA ARG A 12 8.21 3.92 -9.59
C ARG A 12 7.47 4.54 -8.41
N ASP A 13 6.42 3.88 -7.91
CA ASP A 13 5.70 4.27 -6.69
C ASP A 13 6.66 4.36 -5.50
N GLN A 14 7.58 3.40 -5.38
CA GLN A 14 8.57 3.39 -4.32
C GLN A 14 9.44 4.65 -4.39
N GLU A 15 9.97 4.98 -5.56
CA GLU A 15 10.80 6.17 -5.76
C GLU A 15 10.03 7.45 -5.45
N ILE A 16 8.75 7.52 -5.82
CA ILE A 16 7.88 8.66 -5.53
C ILE A 16 7.69 8.82 -4.02
N ILE A 17 7.27 7.75 -3.34
CA ILE A 17 7.03 7.77 -1.89
C ILE A 17 8.31 8.11 -1.13
N GLN A 18 9.46 7.58 -1.54
CA GLN A 18 10.75 7.89 -0.93
C GLN A 18 11.17 9.35 -1.07
N LYS A 19 10.73 10.03 -2.15
CA LYS A 19 10.98 11.46 -2.36
C LYS A 19 9.98 12.34 -1.61
N LEU A 20 8.74 11.89 -1.45
CA LEU A 20 7.69 12.65 -0.76
C LEU A 20 7.77 12.55 0.77
N LEU A 21 8.17 11.39 1.30
CA LEU A 21 8.23 11.19 2.74
C LEU A 21 9.56 11.67 3.34
N PRO A 22 9.52 12.33 4.51
CA PRO A 22 10.72 12.65 5.26
C PRO A 22 11.58 11.41 5.55
N LYS A 23 12.91 11.52 5.35
CA LYS A 23 13.85 10.40 5.54
C LYS A 23 13.76 9.71 6.91
N HIS A 24 13.44 10.45 7.97
CA HIS A 24 13.30 9.90 9.31
C HIS A 24 12.09 8.93 9.44
N LEU A 25 11.06 9.08 8.60
CA LEU A 25 9.94 8.14 8.57
C LEU A 25 10.27 6.85 7.81
N LEU A 26 11.37 6.84 7.04
CA LEU A 26 11.77 5.71 6.20
C LEU A 26 12.81 4.80 6.87
N GLN A 27 13.45 5.26 7.95
CA GLN A 27 14.63 4.58 8.54
C GLN A 27 14.36 3.12 8.99
N ASP A 28 13.14 2.84 9.45
CA ASP A 28 12.73 1.53 9.99
C ASP A 28 11.58 0.91 9.17
N VAL A 29 11.33 1.45 7.96
CA VAL A 29 10.30 0.97 7.05
C VAL A 29 10.92 0.17 5.94
N LYS A 30 10.37 -1.01 5.64
CA LYS A 30 10.79 -1.83 4.50
C LYS A 30 9.77 -1.76 3.37
N PHE A 31 10.23 -1.35 2.20
CA PHE A 31 9.43 -1.40 0.98
C PHE A 31 9.41 -2.82 0.41
N VAL A 32 8.24 -3.23 -0.07
CA VAL A 32 8.02 -4.48 -0.80
C VAL A 32 7.25 -4.14 -2.06
N VAL A 33 7.91 -4.31 -3.20
CA VAL A 33 7.34 -4.02 -4.51
C VAL A 33 6.90 -5.35 -5.14
N GLY A 34 5.64 -5.41 -5.58
CA GLY A 34 5.13 -6.54 -6.37
C GLY A 34 5.11 -6.22 -7.86
N ASN A 35 4.39 -7.02 -8.64
CA ASN A 35 4.12 -6.78 -10.05
C ASN A 35 2.59 -6.74 -10.28
N GLY A 36 1.96 -5.70 -9.75
CA GLY A 36 0.53 -5.43 -9.86
C GLY A 36 -0.34 -5.86 -8.68
N GLN A 37 -1.61 -5.43 -8.72
CA GLN A 37 -2.54 -5.40 -7.58
C GLN A 37 -2.77 -6.72 -6.87
N TYR A 38 -2.94 -7.81 -7.61
CA TYR A 38 -3.23 -9.12 -7.00
C TYR A 38 -2.03 -9.64 -6.20
N GLU A 39 -0.83 -9.46 -6.73
CA GLU A 39 0.40 -9.91 -6.08
C GLU A 39 0.64 -9.12 -4.78
N VAL A 40 0.57 -7.79 -4.85
CA VAL A 40 0.82 -6.94 -3.66
C VAL A 40 -0.21 -7.14 -2.55
N ARG A 41 -1.47 -7.42 -2.90
CA ARG A 41 -2.51 -7.82 -1.92
C ARG A 41 -2.17 -9.13 -1.23
N SER A 42 -1.69 -10.12 -1.99
CA SER A 42 -1.25 -11.42 -1.46
C SER A 42 -0.02 -11.27 -0.57
N LEU A 43 0.96 -10.47 -0.99
CA LEU A 43 2.17 -10.16 -0.22
C LEU A 43 1.84 -9.46 1.09
N ALA A 44 0.99 -8.42 1.05
CA ALA A 44 0.54 -7.71 2.25
C ALA A 44 -0.16 -8.65 3.26
N SER A 45 -1.05 -9.51 2.76
CA SER A 45 -1.73 -10.51 3.59
C SER A 45 -0.74 -11.50 4.21
N SER A 46 0.25 -11.95 3.44
CA SER A 46 1.29 -12.86 3.91
C SER A 46 2.20 -12.22 4.96
N LEU A 47 2.58 -10.95 4.78
CA LEU A 47 3.36 -10.19 5.75
C LEU A 47 2.61 -10.03 7.07
N LEU A 48 1.32 -9.68 7.00
CA LEU A 48 0.45 -9.59 8.18
C LEU A 48 0.35 -10.92 8.94
N ALA A 49 0.15 -12.02 8.22
CA ALA A 49 -0.03 -13.34 8.82
C ALA A 49 1.25 -13.95 9.41
N THR A 50 2.42 -13.62 8.84
CA THR A 50 3.69 -14.31 9.18
C THR A 50 4.68 -13.47 9.97
N ARG A 51 4.60 -12.13 9.90
CA ARG A 51 5.59 -11.23 10.51
C ARG A 51 5.08 -10.49 11.73
N ASN A 52 3.76 -10.44 11.97
CA ASN A 52 3.15 -9.65 13.04
C ASN A 52 3.66 -8.19 13.10
N THR A 53 3.98 -7.62 11.93
CA THR A 53 4.53 -6.28 11.78
C THR A 53 3.54 -5.44 10.98
N PRO A 54 3.27 -4.17 11.35
CA PRO A 54 2.35 -3.31 10.62
C PRO A 54 2.61 -3.25 9.11
N VAL A 55 1.54 -3.22 8.32
CA VAL A 55 1.59 -3.15 6.86
C VAL A 55 0.75 -1.97 6.35
N ILE A 56 1.35 -1.14 5.52
CA ILE A 56 0.64 -0.18 4.67
C ILE A 56 0.65 -0.75 3.26
N LEU A 57 -0.53 -0.96 2.68
CA LEU A 57 -0.70 -1.33 1.29
C LEU A 57 -1.15 -0.09 0.52
N ILE A 58 -0.37 0.33 -0.47
CA ILE A 58 -0.74 1.41 -1.38
C ILE A 58 -1.02 0.79 -2.74
N LEU A 59 -2.18 1.12 -3.30
CA LEU A 59 -2.61 0.68 -4.62
C LEU A 59 -3.08 1.89 -5.41
N ASP A 60 -3.01 1.78 -6.73
CA ASP A 60 -3.71 2.71 -7.59
C ASP A 60 -5.21 2.41 -7.55
N ALA A 61 -6.05 3.41 -7.79
CA ALA A 61 -7.48 3.24 -7.92
C ALA A 61 -7.88 2.87 -9.36
N ASP A 62 -7.08 3.27 -10.35
CA ASP A 62 -7.32 3.16 -11.81
C ASP A 62 -8.58 3.89 -12.30
N THR A 63 -9.19 4.70 -11.44
CA THR A 63 -10.49 5.30 -11.68
C THR A 63 -10.68 6.53 -10.83
N TYR A 64 -11.48 7.48 -11.35
CA TYR A 64 -12.00 8.61 -10.59
C TYR A 64 -13.42 8.35 -10.08
N ASN A 65 -14.02 7.21 -10.43
CA ASN A 65 -15.38 6.87 -10.02
C ASN A 65 -15.41 6.51 -8.52
N GLU A 66 -16.08 7.33 -7.71
CA GLU A 66 -16.13 7.18 -6.25
C GLU A 66 -16.68 5.83 -5.80
N SER A 67 -17.71 5.30 -6.48
CA SER A 67 -18.28 3.99 -6.15
C SER A 67 -17.26 2.87 -6.36
N GLN A 68 -16.52 2.90 -7.47
CA GLN A 68 -15.46 1.91 -7.73
C GLN A 68 -14.29 2.03 -6.74
N ILE A 69 -13.91 3.26 -6.35
CA ILE A 69 -12.89 3.51 -5.32
C ILE A 69 -13.33 2.92 -3.99
N PHE A 70 -14.60 3.15 -3.60
CA PHE A 70 -15.16 2.64 -2.36
C PHE A 70 -15.21 1.10 -2.36
N GLU A 71 -15.72 0.49 -3.42
CA GLU A 71 -15.78 -0.97 -3.57
C GLU A 71 -14.40 -1.61 -3.51
N LYS A 72 -13.41 -1.05 -4.22
CA LYS A 72 -12.02 -1.51 -4.20
C LYS A 72 -11.43 -1.41 -2.79
N ARG A 73 -11.65 -0.28 -2.10
CA ARG A 73 -11.17 -0.08 -0.73
C ARG A 73 -11.80 -1.08 0.23
N ASP A 74 -13.12 -1.28 0.16
CA ASP A 74 -13.84 -2.20 1.06
C ASP A 74 -13.37 -3.65 0.87
N LEU A 75 -13.30 -4.11 -0.39
CA LEU A 75 -12.81 -5.43 -0.73
C LEU A 75 -11.39 -5.69 -0.19
N VAL A 76 -10.47 -4.76 -0.42
CA VAL A 76 -9.07 -4.92 0.02
C VAL A 76 -8.97 -4.88 1.54
N ASN A 77 -9.70 -3.99 2.21
CA ASN A 77 -9.73 -3.95 3.68
C ASN A 77 -10.29 -5.24 4.27
N TYR A 78 -11.38 -5.78 3.72
CA TYR A 78 -11.96 -7.05 4.15
C TYR A 78 -10.94 -8.19 4.08
N LEU A 79 -10.18 -8.28 2.98
CA LEU A 79 -9.17 -9.31 2.81
C LEU A 79 -8.01 -9.18 3.78
N LEU A 80 -7.42 -7.98 3.92
CA LEU A 80 -6.30 -7.76 4.83
C LEU A 80 -6.73 -7.96 6.29
N ARG A 81 -7.95 -7.58 6.67
CA ARG A 81 -8.47 -7.78 8.02
C ARG A 81 -8.46 -9.25 8.44
N ARG A 82 -8.77 -10.16 7.51
CA ARG A 82 -8.75 -11.61 7.79
C ARG A 82 -7.34 -12.13 8.05
N ALA A 83 -6.32 -11.55 7.40
CA ALA A 83 -4.92 -11.92 7.57
C ALA A 83 -4.23 -11.22 8.77
N ALA A 84 -4.74 -10.04 9.17
CA ALA A 84 -4.10 -9.16 10.15
C ALA A 84 -4.07 -9.71 11.58
N ALA A 85 -5.00 -10.59 11.97
CA ALA A 85 -5.25 -10.95 13.37
C ALA A 85 -5.36 -9.68 14.25
N LYS A 86 -4.32 -9.34 15.01
CA LYS A 86 -4.23 -8.11 15.84
C LYS A 86 -3.23 -7.06 15.31
N THR A 87 -2.53 -7.38 14.23
CA THR A 87 -1.50 -6.52 13.64
C THR A 87 -2.17 -5.34 12.91
N PRO A 88 -1.77 -4.08 13.18
CA PRO A 88 -2.30 -2.93 12.47
C PRO A 88 -2.01 -2.99 10.96
N PHE A 89 -2.95 -2.50 10.16
CA PHE A 89 -2.73 -2.29 8.74
C PHE A 89 -3.49 -1.07 8.23
N GLN A 90 -3.05 -0.54 7.10
CA GLN A 90 -3.73 0.54 6.39
C GLN A 90 -3.76 0.24 4.89
N VAL A 91 -4.90 0.51 4.25
CA VAL A 91 -5.06 0.48 2.79
C VAL A 91 -5.21 1.92 2.32
N SER A 92 -4.30 2.36 1.46
CA SER A 92 -4.35 3.67 0.81
C SER A 92 -4.53 3.48 -0.69
N LEU A 93 -5.47 4.21 -1.28
CA LEU A 93 -5.66 4.22 -2.73
C LEU A 93 -5.17 5.56 -3.28
N ALA A 94 -4.22 5.54 -4.21
CA ALA A 94 -3.88 6.70 -5.02
C ALA A 94 -4.95 6.87 -6.10
N ILE A 95 -5.46 8.09 -6.30
CA ILE A 95 -6.61 8.33 -7.19
C ILE A 95 -6.18 9.26 -8.32
N PRO A 96 -6.21 8.82 -9.59
CA PRO A 96 -6.43 7.43 -10.03
C PRO A 96 -5.18 6.56 -9.83
N GLU A 97 -4.00 7.20 -9.83
CA GLU A 97 -2.67 6.59 -9.67
C GLU A 97 -1.75 7.60 -8.96
N ILE A 98 -0.63 7.14 -8.41
CA ILE A 98 0.28 8.02 -7.65
C ILE A 98 0.99 9.05 -8.54
N GLU A 99 1.26 8.75 -9.81
CA GLU A 99 1.95 9.61 -10.77
C GLU A 99 1.19 10.91 -11.07
N ILE A 100 -0.10 11.00 -10.72
CA ILE A 100 -0.90 12.20 -10.97
C ILE A 100 -0.32 13.46 -10.31
N ILE A 101 0.49 13.29 -9.25
CA ILE A 101 1.22 14.39 -8.59
C ILE A 101 2.13 15.17 -9.55
N PHE A 102 2.57 14.57 -10.65
CA PHE A 102 3.43 15.22 -11.64
C PHE A 102 2.65 16.12 -12.59
N LEU A 103 1.32 16.04 -12.59
CA LEU A 103 0.42 16.74 -13.51
C LEU A 103 -0.47 17.78 -12.80
N GLN A 104 -0.53 17.75 -11.47
CA GLN A 104 -1.26 18.73 -10.66
C GLN A 104 -0.33 19.92 -10.35
N ASN A 105 -0.51 21.01 -11.10
CA ASN A 105 0.05 22.34 -10.83
C ASN A 105 -1.03 23.28 -10.31
#